data_AF-Q8N983-F1
#
_entry.id   AF-Q8N983-F1
#
_cell.length_a   1.000
_cell.length_b   1.000
_cell.length_c   1.000
_cell.angle_alpha   90.00
_cell.angle_beta   90.00
_cell.angle_gamma   90.00
#
_symmetry.space_group_name_H-M   'P 1'
#
loop_
_entity.id
_entity.type
_entity.pdbx_description
1 polymer ?
#
loop_
_entity_poly.entity_id
_entity_poly.type
_entity_poly.pdbx_seq_one_letter_code
_entity_poly.pdbx_strand_id
1 'polypeptide(L)'
;MTARGTPSRFLASVLHNGLGRYVQQLQRLSFSVSRDGASSRGAREFVEREVIDFARRNPGVVIYVNSRPCCVPRVVAEYLNGAVREESIHCKSVEEISTLVQKLADQSGLDVIRIRKPFHTDNPSIQGQWHPFTNKPTTFRGLRPREVQDPAPAQDTGLRLSAVAPQILLPGWPDPPDLPTVDPISSSLTSAPAPMLSAVSCLPIVPALTTVCSA
;
A
#
# COMPACT_ATOMS: atom_id res chain seq x y z
N MET A 1 -9.43 -11.16 -20.61
CA MET A 1 -8.13 -10.85 -19.97
C MET A 1 -7.94 -11.76 -18.77
N THR A 2 -6.79 -12.42 -18.63
CA THR A 2 -6.51 -13.33 -17.50
C THR A 2 -5.58 -12.67 -16.47
N ALA A 3 -5.68 -13.09 -15.20
CA ALA A 3 -4.86 -12.58 -14.09
C ALA A 3 -3.33 -12.69 -14.27
N ARG A 4 -2.84 -13.58 -15.16
CA ARG A 4 -1.41 -13.75 -15.47
C ARG A 4 -0.91 -12.77 -16.54
N GLY A 5 -1.81 -12.24 -17.37
CA GLY A 5 -1.48 -11.32 -18.46
C GLY A 5 -1.80 -9.85 -18.15
N THR A 6 -2.36 -9.56 -16.97
CA THR A 6 -2.65 -8.20 -16.52
C THR A 6 -1.89 -7.89 -15.22
N PRO A 7 -1.50 -6.63 -15.00
CA PRO A 7 -0.89 -6.23 -13.74
C PRO A 7 -1.89 -6.39 -12.59
N SER A 8 -1.36 -6.35 -11.38
CA SER A 8 -2.14 -6.49 -10.15
C SER A 8 -1.52 -5.64 -9.06
N ARG A 9 -2.34 -5.19 -8.11
CA ARG A 9 -1.88 -4.47 -6.92
C ARG A 9 -2.46 -5.08 -5.65
N PHE A 10 -1.90 -4.70 -4.51
CA PHE A 10 -2.53 -4.93 -3.21
C PHE A 10 -3.56 -3.83 -2.93
N LEU A 11 -4.49 -4.11 -2.02
CA LEU A 11 -5.40 -3.10 -1.49
C LEU A 11 -4.58 -2.09 -0.66
N ALA A 12 -4.78 -0.81 -0.90
CA ALA A 12 -4.15 0.29 -0.16
C ALA A 12 -5.03 1.54 -0.27
N SER A 13 -4.77 2.52 0.58
CA SER A 13 -5.40 3.85 0.55
C SER A 13 -4.40 4.91 0.08
N VAL A 14 -4.88 6.01 -0.48
CA VAL A 14 -4.05 7.19 -0.80
C VAL A 14 -3.88 7.99 0.49
N LEU A 15 -2.64 8.21 0.93
CA LEU A 15 -2.31 8.99 2.15
C LEU A 15 -3.09 8.57 3.41
N HIS A 16 -3.37 7.27 3.58
CA HIS A 16 -4.15 6.74 4.71
C HIS A 16 -5.51 7.45 4.91
N ASN A 17 -6.17 7.81 3.79
CA ASN A 17 -7.49 8.42 3.81
C ASN A 17 -8.47 7.62 4.67
N GLY A 18 -9.16 8.29 5.59
CA GLY A 18 -10.07 7.67 6.55
C GLY A 18 -9.48 7.41 7.95
N LEU A 19 -8.16 7.49 8.14
CA LEU A 19 -7.56 7.34 9.48
C LEU A 19 -7.81 8.58 10.36
N GLY A 20 -7.52 9.78 9.83
CA GLY A 20 -7.74 11.05 10.54
C GLY A 20 -8.99 11.78 10.07
N ARG A 21 -9.08 12.04 8.76
CA ARG A 21 -10.26 12.60 8.10
C ARG A 21 -10.41 12.00 6.71
N TYR A 22 -11.63 12.06 6.18
CA TYR A 22 -11.88 11.75 4.78
C TYR A 22 -11.59 12.98 3.91
N VAL A 23 -10.86 12.76 2.82
CA VAL A 23 -10.63 13.73 1.74
C VAL A 23 -11.10 13.12 0.43
N GLN A 24 -11.95 13.84 -0.31
CA GLN A 24 -12.39 13.45 -1.64
C GLN A 24 -11.19 13.47 -2.60
N GLN A 25 -10.97 12.36 -3.32
CA GLN A 25 -9.77 12.19 -4.15
C GLN A 25 -9.93 12.78 -5.56
N LEU A 26 -11.17 12.92 -6.04
CA LEU A 26 -11.45 13.59 -7.30
C LEU A 26 -11.15 15.09 -7.16
N GLN A 27 -10.28 15.61 -8.04
CA GLN A 27 -9.84 17.01 -8.01
C GLN A 27 -10.56 17.84 -9.08
N ARG A 28 -10.59 17.33 -10.32
CA ARG A 28 -11.16 18.04 -11.48
C ARG A 28 -11.99 17.11 -12.35
N LEU A 29 -13.08 17.65 -12.87
CA LEU A 29 -13.84 17.07 -13.98
C LEU A 29 -13.82 18.01 -15.18
N SER A 30 -13.40 17.51 -16.33
CA SER A 30 -13.44 18.26 -17.59
C SER A 30 -14.41 17.58 -18.56
N PHE A 31 -15.54 18.23 -18.83
CA PHE A 31 -16.54 17.77 -19.78
C PHE A 31 -16.26 18.35 -21.17
N SER A 32 -16.43 17.51 -22.18
CA SER A 32 -16.43 17.90 -23.58
C SER A 32 -17.79 17.61 -24.19
N VAL A 33 -18.52 18.68 -24.52
CA VAL A 33 -19.92 18.63 -24.95
C VAL A 33 -20.04 19.33 -26.29
N SER A 34 -20.84 18.77 -27.19
CA SER A 34 -21.16 19.35 -28.49
C SER A 34 -22.54 20.00 -28.46
N ARG A 35 -22.66 21.21 -29.03
CA ARG A 35 -23.92 21.95 -29.12
C ARG A 35 -24.96 21.22 -29.98
N ASP A 36 -24.54 20.72 -31.15
CA ASP A 36 -25.46 20.27 -32.21
C ASP A 36 -25.55 18.74 -32.32
N GLY A 37 -24.55 18.01 -31.81
CA GLY A 37 -24.46 16.55 -31.97
C GLY A 37 -25.53 15.77 -31.20
N ALA A 38 -26.20 14.82 -31.89
CA ALA A 38 -27.12 13.87 -31.27
C ALA A 38 -26.43 12.97 -30.23
N SER A 39 -25.16 12.62 -30.48
CA SER A 39 -24.32 11.83 -29.58
C SER A 39 -24.08 12.47 -28.22
N SER A 40 -24.24 13.80 -28.14
CA SER A 40 -24.02 14.63 -26.95
C SER A 40 -25.33 15.09 -26.30
N ARG A 41 -26.49 14.54 -26.69
CA ARG A 41 -27.80 14.93 -26.15
C ARG A 41 -27.88 14.78 -24.63
N GLY A 42 -27.57 13.60 -24.09
CA GLY A 42 -27.62 13.37 -22.65
C GLY A 42 -26.59 14.19 -21.87
N ALA A 43 -25.41 14.44 -22.46
CA ALA A 43 -24.40 15.30 -21.85
C ALA A 43 -24.85 16.76 -21.75
N ARG A 44 -25.58 17.28 -22.75
CA ARG A 44 -26.16 18.62 -22.71
C ARG A 44 -27.21 18.74 -21.61
N GLU A 45 -28.15 17.81 -21.57
CA GLU A 45 -29.22 17.80 -20.56
C GLU A 45 -28.66 17.63 -19.13
N PHE A 46 -27.60 16.83 -18.95
CA PHE A 46 -26.87 16.73 -17.68
C PHE A 46 -26.22 18.06 -17.27
N VAL A 47 -25.62 18.80 -18.21
CA VAL A 47 -25.04 20.12 -17.94
C VAL A 47 -26.12 21.16 -17.62
N GLU A 48 -27.30 21.04 -18.20
CA GLU A 48 -28.41 21.97 -17.93
C GLU A 48 -29.06 21.75 -16.57
N ARG A 49 -29.21 20.50 -16.12
CA ARG A 49 -30.01 20.17 -14.92
C ARG A 49 -29.19 19.70 -13.72
N GLU A 50 -28.21 18.84 -13.93
CA GLU A 50 -27.60 18.03 -12.85
C GLU A 50 -26.23 18.55 -12.41
N VAL A 51 -25.46 19.15 -13.31
CA VAL A 51 -24.06 19.53 -13.03
C VAL A 51 -23.94 20.56 -11.90
N ILE A 52 -24.89 21.48 -11.80
CA ILE A 52 -24.90 22.54 -10.78
C ILE A 52 -25.14 21.93 -9.39
N ASP A 53 -26.10 21.00 -9.29
CA ASP A 53 -26.40 20.34 -8.02
C ASP A 53 -25.30 19.33 -7.62
N PHE A 54 -24.64 18.70 -8.60
CA PHE A 54 -23.44 17.92 -8.36
C PHE A 54 -22.29 18.79 -7.81
N ALA A 55 -22.05 19.98 -8.38
CA ALA A 55 -21.03 20.92 -7.90
C ALA A 55 -21.32 21.41 -6.47
N ARG A 56 -22.60 21.68 -6.16
CA ARG A 56 -23.03 22.08 -4.80
C ARG A 56 -22.77 20.99 -3.75
N ARG A 57 -22.97 19.73 -4.11
CA ARG A 57 -22.69 18.58 -3.23
C ARG A 57 -21.19 18.35 -3.02
N ASN A 58 -20.36 18.70 -4.02
CA ASN A 58 -18.93 18.41 -4.03
C ASN A 58 -18.11 19.70 -4.18
N PRO A 59 -18.06 20.57 -3.15
CA PRO A 59 -17.35 21.84 -3.23
C PRO A 59 -15.82 21.70 -3.41
N GLY A 60 -15.26 20.51 -3.16
CA GLY A 60 -13.84 20.21 -3.38
C GLY A 60 -13.48 19.87 -4.83
N VAL A 61 -14.47 19.69 -5.72
CA VAL A 61 -14.27 19.28 -7.11
C VAL A 61 -14.49 20.47 -8.03
N VAL A 62 -13.49 20.80 -8.85
CA VAL A 62 -13.62 21.85 -9.87
C VAL A 62 -14.13 21.24 -11.17
N ILE A 63 -15.19 21.83 -11.74
CA ILE A 63 -15.83 21.32 -12.95
C ILE A 63 -15.65 22.30 -14.10
N TYR A 64 -15.03 21.85 -15.18
CA TYR A 64 -14.89 22.58 -16.43
C TYR A 64 -15.84 22.03 -17.48
N VAL A 65 -16.57 22.91 -18.16
CA VAL A 65 -17.45 22.54 -19.27
C VAL A 65 -16.91 23.19 -20.53
N ASN A 66 -16.28 22.38 -21.39
CA ASN A 66 -15.80 22.81 -22.69
C ASN A 66 -16.85 22.44 -23.75
N SER A 67 -17.66 23.43 -24.12
CA SER A 67 -18.59 23.32 -25.24
C SER A 67 -17.82 23.52 -26.55
N ARG A 68 -17.43 22.42 -27.19
CA ARG A 68 -16.70 22.42 -28.47
C ARG A 68 -17.32 21.45 -29.47
N PRO A 69 -17.21 21.71 -30.78
CA PRO A 69 -17.59 20.73 -31.79
C PRO A 69 -16.84 19.41 -31.57
N CYS A 70 -17.58 18.35 -31.21
CA CYS A 70 -17.02 17.02 -31.02
C CYS A 70 -18.05 15.95 -31.43
N CYS A 71 -17.55 14.83 -31.96
CA CYS A 71 -18.39 13.69 -32.36
C CYS A 71 -18.69 12.76 -31.17
N VAL A 72 -17.74 12.62 -30.26
CA VAL A 72 -17.80 11.72 -29.10
C VAL A 72 -17.58 12.56 -27.84
N PRO A 73 -18.62 12.81 -27.03
CA PRO A 73 -18.47 13.55 -25.78
C PRO A 73 -17.73 12.68 -24.75
N ARG A 74 -16.88 13.33 -23.95
CA ARG A 74 -16.00 12.68 -22.97
C ARG A 74 -15.94 13.46 -21.67
N VAL A 75 -15.71 12.74 -20.60
CA VAL A 75 -15.38 13.28 -19.28
C VAL A 75 -13.97 12.84 -18.91
N VAL A 76 -13.16 13.79 -18.47
CA VAL A 76 -11.81 13.54 -17.92
C VAL A 76 -11.86 13.80 -16.43
N ALA A 77 -11.56 12.78 -15.65
CA ALA A 77 -11.47 12.84 -14.19
C ALA A 77 -10.00 12.79 -13.75
N GLU A 78 -9.58 13.80 -13.00
CA GLU A 78 -8.22 13.91 -12.46
C GLU A 78 -8.25 13.77 -10.94
N TYR A 79 -7.38 12.94 -10.39
CA TYR A 79 -7.33 12.62 -8.97
C TYR A 79 -6.09 13.21 -8.29
N LEU A 80 -6.11 13.32 -6.96
CA LEU A 80 -5.01 13.87 -6.16
C LEU A 80 -3.68 13.10 -6.31
N ASN A 81 -3.73 11.81 -6.61
CA ASN A 81 -2.54 10.98 -6.88
C ASN A 81 -1.95 11.21 -8.29
N GLY A 82 -2.54 12.08 -9.10
CA GLY A 82 -2.12 12.36 -10.48
C GLY A 82 -2.69 11.40 -11.53
N ALA A 83 -3.50 10.41 -11.13
CA ALA A 83 -4.16 9.54 -12.09
C ALA A 83 -5.19 10.32 -12.90
N VAL A 84 -5.26 10.01 -14.20
CA VAL A 84 -6.21 10.61 -15.13
C VAL A 84 -7.06 9.51 -15.74
N ARG A 85 -8.38 9.62 -15.61
CA ARG A 85 -9.33 8.68 -16.17
C ARG A 85 -10.23 9.38 -17.17
N GLU A 86 -10.11 8.98 -18.42
CA GLU A 86 -10.97 9.44 -19.50
C GLU A 86 -12.07 8.41 -19.77
N GLU A 87 -13.33 8.85 -19.71
CA GLU A 87 -14.47 8.02 -20.07
C GLU A 87 -15.32 8.67 -21.16
N SER A 88 -15.80 7.88 -22.12
CA SER A 88 -16.76 8.34 -23.12
C SER A 88 -18.17 8.34 -22.53
N ILE A 89 -18.92 9.40 -22.82
CA ILE A 89 -20.34 9.55 -22.48
C ILE A 89 -21.22 9.60 -23.73
N HIS A 90 -20.74 8.95 -24.80
CA HIS A 90 -21.39 8.89 -26.11
C HIS A 90 -22.74 8.17 -26.04
N CYS A 91 -23.80 8.85 -26.48
CA CYS A 91 -25.17 8.31 -26.56
C CYS A 91 -25.71 7.75 -25.23
N LYS A 92 -25.23 8.27 -24.09
CA LYS A 92 -25.74 7.91 -22.76
C LYS A 92 -26.91 8.80 -22.35
N SER A 93 -27.82 8.24 -21.55
CA SER A 93 -28.89 8.98 -20.86
C SER A 93 -28.34 9.85 -19.72
N VAL A 94 -29.15 10.77 -19.20
CA VAL A 94 -28.75 11.66 -18.10
C VAL A 94 -28.48 10.86 -16.82
N GLU A 95 -29.30 9.84 -16.57
CA GLU A 95 -29.20 8.96 -15.41
C GLU A 95 -27.91 8.12 -15.44
N GLU A 96 -27.56 7.58 -16.62
CA GLU A 96 -26.30 6.87 -16.83
C GLU A 96 -25.08 7.79 -16.65
N ILE A 97 -25.18 9.06 -17.07
CA ILE A 97 -24.11 10.04 -16.89
C ILE A 97 -24.01 10.43 -15.40
N SER A 98 -25.13 10.65 -14.72
CA SER A 98 -25.16 11.01 -13.30
C SER A 98 -24.57 9.91 -12.43
N THR A 99 -24.98 8.66 -12.64
CA THR A 99 -24.39 7.49 -11.95
C THR A 99 -22.91 7.33 -12.27
N LEU A 100 -22.49 7.60 -13.51
CA LEU A 100 -21.10 7.56 -13.90
C LEU A 100 -20.24 8.62 -13.20
N VAL A 101 -20.71 9.87 -13.18
CA VAL A 101 -20.00 10.99 -12.56
C VAL A 101 -19.91 10.79 -11.05
N GLN A 102 -20.97 10.28 -10.41
CA GLN A 102 -20.93 9.91 -8.99
C GLN A 102 -19.91 8.79 -8.73
N LYS A 103 -19.89 7.74 -9.56
CA LYS A 103 -18.89 6.66 -9.48
C LYS A 103 -17.45 7.20 -9.60
N LEU A 104 -17.21 8.19 -10.46
CA LEU A 104 -15.88 8.82 -10.58
C LEU A 104 -15.54 9.65 -9.33
N ALA A 105 -16.52 10.32 -8.72
CA ALA A 105 -16.34 11.08 -7.49
C ALA A 105 -16.02 10.19 -6.27
N ASP A 106 -16.56 8.98 -6.23
CA ASP A 106 -16.38 8.02 -5.15
C ASP A 106 -15.08 7.19 -5.30
N GLN A 107 -14.41 7.28 -6.45
CA GLN A 107 -13.16 6.57 -6.71
C GLN A 107 -11.92 7.31 -6.19
N SER A 108 -10.84 6.58 -5.95
CA SER A 108 -9.60 7.12 -5.39
C SER A 108 -8.52 7.49 -6.41
N GLY A 109 -8.72 7.17 -7.69
CA GLY A 109 -7.69 7.29 -8.72
C GLY A 109 -6.69 6.13 -8.75
N LEU A 110 -6.86 5.10 -7.91
CA LEU A 110 -6.05 3.88 -8.01
C LEU A 110 -6.46 3.06 -9.24
N ASP A 111 -5.49 2.42 -9.88
CA ASP A 111 -5.71 1.59 -11.06
C ASP A 111 -6.79 0.52 -10.83
N VAL A 112 -7.71 0.42 -11.79
CA VAL A 112 -8.79 -0.57 -11.82
C VAL A 112 -8.25 -1.87 -12.41
N ILE A 113 -7.42 -2.55 -11.62
CA ILE A 113 -6.79 -3.82 -11.93
C ILE A 113 -7.08 -4.84 -10.83
N ARG A 114 -6.64 -6.09 -11.03
CA ARG A 114 -6.87 -7.16 -10.06
C ARG A 114 -6.25 -6.82 -8.70
N ILE A 115 -7.10 -6.80 -7.68
CA ILE A 115 -6.69 -6.68 -6.27
C ILE A 115 -6.37 -8.09 -5.75
N ARG A 116 -5.15 -8.29 -5.22
CA ARG A 116 -4.68 -9.62 -4.79
C ARG A 116 -5.32 -10.10 -3.49
N LYS A 117 -5.44 -9.21 -2.51
CA LYS A 117 -6.02 -9.49 -1.19
C LYS A 117 -7.07 -8.42 -0.91
N PRO A 118 -8.31 -8.79 -0.53
CA PRO A 118 -9.38 -7.83 -0.23
C PRO A 118 -9.23 -7.19 1.17
N PHE A 119 -8.12 -7.45 1.84
CA PHE A 119 -7.76 -6.88 3.14
C PHE A 119 -6.30 -6.42 3.09
N HIS A 120 -5.99 -5.43 3.91
CA HIS A 120 -4.64 -4.91 4.12
C HIS A 120 -4.53 -4.47 5.59
N THR A 121 -3.40 -4.78 6.21
CA THR A 121 -3.06 -4.36 7.56
C THR A 121 -1.55 -4.19 7.63
N ASP A 122 -1.10 -3.12 8.27
CA ASP A 122 0.33 -2.89 8.54
C ASP A 122 0.80 -3.65 9.79
N ASN A 123 -0.14 -4.10 10.63
CA ASN A 123 0.13 -4.81 11.87
C ASN A 123 -0.62 -6.15 11.90
N PRO A 124 -0.09 -7.20 11.24
CA PRO A 124 -0.79 -8.49 11.10
C PRO A 124 -0.79 -9.36 12.35
N SER A 125 0.12 -9.14 13.31
CA SER A 125 0.17 -9.88 14.58
C SER A 125 0.30 -8.93 15.78
N ILE A 126 -0.35 -9.29 16.87
CA ILE A 126 -0.36 -8.55 18.15
C ILE A 126 0.49 -9.26 19.22
N GLN A 127 0.48 -10.59 19.25
CA GLN A 127 1.14 -11.42 20.28
C GLN A 127 2.48 -12.01 19.82
N GLY A 128 3.02 -11.52 18.70
CA GLY A 128 4.17 -12.11 18.03
C GLY A 128 3.75 -13.03 16.89
N GLN A 129 4.48 -12.96 15.78
CA GLN A 129 4.23 -13.85 14.64
C GLN A 129 4.67 -15.27 15.02
N TRP A 130 3.85 -16.26 14.66
CA TRP A 130 4.20 -17.66 14.87
C TRP A 130 5.58 -17.97 14.27
N HIS A 131 6.42 -18.63 15.05
CA HIS A 131 7.71 -19.17 14.62
C HIS A 131 7.86 -20.62 15.07
N PRO A 132 8.74 -21.43 14.46
CA PRO A 132 8.83 -22.86 14.75
C PRO A 132 9.07 -23.24 16.23
N PHE A 133 9.59 -22.31 17.04
CA PHE A 133 9.89 -22.51 18.46
C PHE A 133 8.80 -21.97 19.41
N THR A 134 7.71 -21.37 18.92
CA THR A 134 6.69 -20.72 19.76
C THR A 134 6.09 -21.67 20.81
N ASN A 135 5.79 -22.91 20.42
CA ASN A 135 5.17 -23.91 21.30
C ASN A 135 6.15 -25.05 21.65
N LYS A 136 7.46 -24.75 21.73
CA LYS A 136 8.48 -25.73 22.13
C LYS A 136 9.05 -25.34 23.50
N PRO A 137 9.10 -26.26 24.47
CA PRO A 137 9.75 -25.98 25.74
C PRO A 137 11.26 -25.81 25.51
N THR A 138 11.88 -24.97 26.32
CA THR A 138 13.33 -24.84 26.36
C THR A 138 13.93 -25.97 27.20
N THR A 139 15.05 -26.53 26.75
CA THR A 139 15.82 -27.51 27.52
C THR A 139 16.69 -26.77 28.55
N PHE A 140 17.04 -27.44 29.66
CA PHE A 140 18.03 -26.90 30.59
C PHE A 140 19.37 -26.65 29.87
N ARG A 141 19.93 -25.45 30.03
CA ARG A 141 21.08 -24.91 29.25
C ARG A 141 20.90 -24.84 27.73
N GLY A 142 19.71 -25.09 27.18
CA GLY A 142 19.47 -25.02 25.74
C GLY A 142 20.22 -26.08 24.92
N LEU A 143 20.57 -27.22 25.52
CA LEU A 143 21.26 -28.29 24.80
C LEU A 143 20.44 -28.84 23.65
N ARG A 144 21.17 -29.22 22.60
CA ARG A 144 20.61 -30.03 21.52
C ARG A 144 20.49 -31.49 21.95
N PRO A 145 19.60 -32.26 21.30
CA PRO A 145 19.54 -33.70 21.50
C PRO A 145 20.92 -34.35 21.28
N ARG A 146 21.39 -35.13 22.27
CA ARG A 146 22.70 -35.84 22.27
C ARG A 146 23.96 -34.97 22.41
N GLU A 147 23.82 -33.76 22.96
CA GLU A 147 24.98 -32.91 23.28
C GLU A 147 25.49 -33.17 24.70
N VAL A 148 26.78 -33.44 24.84
CA VAL A 148 27.43 -33.67 26.14
C VAL A 148 27.72 -32.30 26.79
N GLN A 149 27.20 -32.08 27.99
CA GLN A 149 27.55 -30.93 28.83
C GLN A 149 28.93 -31.14 29.45
N ASP A 150 29.74 -30.07 29.45
CA ASP A 150 31.05 -30.01 30.10
C ASP A 150 31.86 -31.29 29.85
N PRO A 151 32.23 -31.60 28.58
CA PRO A 151 33.07 -32.74 28.31
C PRO A 151 34.32 -32.61 29.17
N ALA A 152 34.50 -33.57 30.09
CA ALA A 152 35.60 -33.55 31.04
C ALA A 152 36.91 -33.26 30.27
N PRO A 153 37.80 -32.38 30.78
CA PRO A 153 39.12 -32.26 30.21
C PRO A 153 39.69 -33.67 30.20
N ALA A 154 40.11 -34.16 29.02
CA ALA A 154 40.59 -35.52 28.84
C ALA A 154 41.57 -35.82 29.97
N GLN A 155 41.14 -36.63 30.94
CA GLN A 155 42.06 -37.21 31.89
C GLN A 155 42.89 -38.15 31.05
N ASP A 156 44.13 -37.75 30.85
CA ASP A 156 45.19 -38.53 30.24
C ASP A 156 45.48 -39.73 31.16
N THR A 157 44.52 -40.65 31.31
CA THR A 157 44.80 -41.98 31.82
C THR A 157 45.62 -42.62 30.71
N GLY A 158 46.95 -42.59 30.91
CA GLY A 158 47.99 -43.11 30.02
C GLY A 158 47.92 -44.61 29.75
N LEU A 159 46.76 -45.09 29.31
CA LEU A 159 46.64 -46.34 28.58
C LEU A 159 46.97 -46.01 27.13
N ARG A 160 48.27 -46.18 26.82
CA ARG A 160 48.74 -46.42 25.46
C ARG A 160 47.89 -47.54 24.85
N LEU A 161 46.80 -47.19 24.16
CA LEU A 161 46.20 -48.06 23.17
C LEU A 161 47.21 -48.10 22.02
N SER A 162 47.98 -49.18 21.95
CA SER A 162 48.75 -49.52 20.76
C SER A 162 47.77 -49.70 19.60
N ALA A 163 47.55 -48.62 18.85
CA ALA A 163 46.79 -48.65 17.62
C ALA A 163 47.63 -49.35 16.55
N VAL A 164 47.59 -50.69 16.54
CA VAL A 164 47.73 -51.45 15.30
C VAL A 164 46.35 -51.38 14.63
N ALA A 165 46.09 -50.29 13.93
CA ALA A 165 44.92 -50.15 13.07
C ALA A 165 45.37 -50.40 11.62
N PRO A 166 44.78 -51.38 10.91
CA PRO A 166 45.08 -51.58 9.50
C PRO A 166 44.58 -50.36 8.72
N GLN A 167 45.47 -49.76 7.93
CA GLN A 167 45.10 -48.72 6.97
C GLN A 167 44.17 -49.34 5.92
N ILE A 168 42.87 -49.14 6.09
CA ILE A 168 41.92 -49.30 4.99
C ILE A 168 41.89 -47.95 4.26
N LEU A 169 42.55 -47.93 3.11
CA LEU A 169 42.50 -46.84 2.13
C LEU A 169 41.04 -46.69 1.68
N LEU A 170 40.33 -45.66 2.14
CA LEU A 170 39.08 -45.24 1.53
C LEU A 170 39.38 -44.29 0.36
N PRO A 171 38.68 -44.39 -0.78
CA PRO A 171 38.96 -43.58 -1.96
C PRO A 171 38.68 -42.11 -1.66
N GLY A 172 39.60 -41.24 -2.07
CA GLY A 172 39.51 -39.79 -1.90
C GLY A 172 38.20 -39.23 -2.45
N TRP A 173 37.48 -38.53 -1.59
CA TRP A 173 36.42 -37.64 -2.03
C TRP A 173 37.07 -36.39 -2.64
N PRO A 174 36.61 -35.91 -3.80
CA PRO A 174 37.15 -34.71 -4.42
C PRO A 174 36.86 -33.50 -3.54
N ASP A 175 37.86 -32.63 -3.42
CA ASP A 175 37.74 -31.36 -2.69
C ASP A 175 36.56 -30.53 -3.24
N PRO A 176 35.75 -29.90 -2.38
CA PRO A 176 34.71 -28.99 -2.82
C PRO A 176 35.34 -27.78 -3.53
N PRO A 177 34.73 -27.27 -4.62
CA PRO A 177 35.28 -26.15 -5.35
C PRO A 177 35.30 -24.89 -4.47
N ASP A 178 36.40 -24.13 -4.57
CA ASP A 178 36.59 -22.84 -3.92
C ASP A 178 35.40 -21.92 -4.24
N LEU A 179 34.60 -21.63 -3.21
CA LEU A 179 33.56 -20.62 -3.29
C LEU A 179 34.23 -19.23 -3.38
N PRO A 180 33.78 -18.36 -4.30
CA PRO A 180 34.35 -17.04 -4.44
C PRO A 180 34.13 -16.24 -3.16
N THR A 181 35.21 -15.63 -2.67
CA THR A 181 35.20 -14.58 -1.65
C THR A 181 34.23 -13.49 -2.10
N VAL A 182 33.05 -13.44 -1.49
CA VAL A 182 32.11 -12.33 -1.66
C VAL A 182 32.65 -11.18 -0.82
N ASP A 183 33.10 -10.13 -1.50
CA ASP A 183 33.52 -8.88 -0.89
C ASP A 183 32.44 -8.37 0.10
N PRO A 184 32.84 -7.79 1.23
CA PRO A 184 31.88 -7.14 2.11
C PRO A 184 31.28 -5.96 1.35
N ILE A 185 30.03 -6.12 0.91
CA ILE A 185 29.20 -4.98 0.51
C ILE A 185 29.14 -4.08 1.75
N SER A 186 29.84 -2.95 1.64
CA SER A 186 29.75 -1.82 2.54
C SER A 186 28.29 -1.36 2.60
N SER A 187 27.52 -1.97 3.50
CA SER A 187 26.25 -1.41 3.93
C SER A 187 26.59 -0.26 4.86
N SER A 188 26.73 0.93 4.27
CA SER A 188 26.65 2.19 4.99
C SER A 188 25.29 2.23 5.69
N LEU A 189 25.30 1.84 6.96
CA LEU A 189 24.27 2.16 7.94
C LEU A 189 24.24 3.69 8.03
N THR A 190 23.43 4.30 7.17
CA THR A 190 22.98 5.67 7.37
C THR A 190 22.10 5.64 8.61
N SER A 191 22.68 6.10 9.72
CA SER A 191 21.96 6.42 10.94
C SER A 191 20.86 7.41 10.57
N ALA A 192 19.61 6.94 10.52
CA ALA A 192 18.47 7.83 10.49
C ALA A 192 18.51 8.69 11.77
N PRO A 193 18.42 10.03 11.67
CA PRO A 193 18.40 10.87 12.84
C PRO A 193 17.11 10.60 13.61
N ALA A 194 17.25 10.47 14.94
CA ALA A 194 16.12 10.43 15.85
C ALA A 194 15.18 11.63 15.59
N PRO A 195 13.85 11.45 15.65
CA PRO A 195 12.97 12.60 15.61
C PRO A 195 13.20 13.42 16.88
N MET A 196 13.76 14.62 16.71
CA MET A 196 13.74 15.67 17.72
C MET A 196 12.28 15.90 18.12
N LEU A 197 11.94 15.52 19.35
CA LEU A 197 10.72 15.93 20.03
C LEU A 197 10.72 17.45 20.12
N SER A 198 10.06 18.09 19.16
CA SER A 198 9.68 19.50 19.26
C SER A 198 8.68 19.63 20.41
N ALA A 199 9.07 20.41 21.42
CA ALA A 199 8.23 20.79 22.53
C ALA A 199 6.97 21.50 21.99
N VAL A 200 5.83 20.81 22.09
CA VAL A 200 4.52 21.44 21.97
C VAL A 200 4.36 22.33 23.19
N SER A 201 4.56 23.63 22.99
CA SER A 201 4.22 24.65 23.96
C SER A 201 2.70 24.65 24.12
N CYS A 202 2.24 24.28 25.31
CA CYS A 202 0.86 24.41 25.75
C CYS A 202 0.45 25.89 25.71
N LEU A 203 -0.33 26.28 24.70
CA LEU A 203 -1.08 27.53 24.73
C LEU A 203 -2.28 27.38 25.68
N PRO A 204 -2.55 28.36 26.55
CA PRO A 204 -3.66 28.30 27.48
C PRO A 204 -4.99 28.44 26.75
N ILE A 205 -5.93 27.60 27.14
CA ILE A 205 -7.35 27.65 26.80
C ILE A 205 -7.91 29.00 27.27
N VAL A 206 -8.30 29.85 26.32
CA VAL A 206 -9.11 31.05 26.57
C VAL A 206 -10.58 30.62 26.58
N PRO A 207 -11.36 30.89 27.64
CA PRO A 207 -12.78 30.59 27.66
C PRO A 207 -13.55 31.62 26.81
N ALA A 208 -14.45 31.12 25.97
CA ALA A 208 -15.41 31.93 25.23
C ALA A 208 -16.40 32.58 26.21
N LEU A 209 -16.37 33.91 26.31
CA LEU A 209 -17.45 34.72 26.87
C LEU A 209 -18.57 34.80 25.84
N THR A 210 -19.66 34.10 26.13
CA THR A 210 -20.95 34.29 25.48
C THR A 210 -21.66 35.43 26.21
N THR A 211 -21.84 36.58 25.55
CA THR A 211 -22.74 37.62 26.03
C THR A 211 -23.90 37.72 25.05
N VAL A 212 -25.07 37.37 25.56
CA VAL A 212 -26.40 37.59 24.99
C VAL A 212 -26.88 38.97 25.44
N CYS A 213 -27.26 39.82 24.48
CA CYS A 213 -28.17 40.99 24.61
C CYS A 213 -28.67 41.22 23.18
N SER A 214 -29.90 40.87 22.78
CA SER A 214 -31.21 41.41 23.17
C SER A 214 -31.32 42.93 22.94
N ALA A 215 -31.60 43.30 21.68
CA ALA A 215 -32.52 44.34 21.24
C ALA A 215 -32.92 44.02 19.79
#